data_AF-A0A835HP70-F1
#
_entry.id   AF-A0A835HP70-F1
#
_cell.length_a   1.000
_cell.length_b   1.000
_cell.length_c   1.000
_cell.angle_alpha   90.00
_cell.angle_beta   90.00
_cell.angle_gamma   90.00
#
_symmetry.space_group_name_H-M   'P 1'
#
loop_
_entity.id
_entity.type
_entity.pdbx_description
1 polymer ?
#
loop_
_entity_poly.entity_id
_entity_poly.type
_entity_poly.pdbx_seq_one_letter_code
_entity_poly.pdbx_strand_id
1 'polypeptide(L)'
;MGLPWYRVHTVVLNDPGRLLAVHIMHTTLVSGWVGSMALYELAFFDPSNPVLDPMWRQGLYGPGIWVSDPYGLTGKVQSVKSYVGVEGFDPFVREE
;
A
#
# COMPACT_ATOMS: atom_id res chain seq x y z
N MET A 1 -37.35 19.89 10.46
CA MET A 1 -36.36 19.97 9.35
C MET A 1 -35.43 18.77 9.48
N GLY A 2 -35.15 18.06 8.39
CA GLY A 2 -34.27 16.88 8.42
C GLY A 2 -32.78 17.22 8.55
N LEU A 3 -31.92 16.20 8.65
CA LEU A 3 -30.47 16.38 8.65
C LEU A 3 -29.97 16.93 7.30
N PRO A 4 -29.00 17.86 7.28
CA PRO A 4 -28.29 18.24 6.06
C PRO A 4 -27.56 17.05 5.42
N TRP A 5 -27.46 17.01 4.09
CA TRP A 5 -26.92 15.87 3.33
C TRP A 5 -25.50 15.45 3.75
N TYR A 6 -24.63 16.41 4.08
CA TYR A 6 -23.25 16.16 4.48
C TYR A 6 -23.12 15.63 5.92
N ARG A 7 -24.23 15.55 6.68
CA ARG A 7 -24.27 15.03 8.06
C ARG A 7 -24.96 13.68 8.19
N VAL A 8 -25.39 13.05 7.09
CA VAL A 8 -26.19 11.80 7.17
C VAL A 8 -25.50 10.68 7.95
N HIS A 9 -24.16 10.62 7.97
CA HIS A 9 -23.42 9.61 8.72
C HIS A 9 -23.35 9.88 10.23
N THR A 10 -23.77 11.04 10.75
CA THR A 10 -23.76 11.29 12.20
C THR A 10 -24.73 10.40 12.96
N VAL A 11 -25.68 9.76 12.26
CA VAL A 11 -26.68 8.85 12.85
C VAL A 11 -26.05 7.63 13.52
N VAL A 12 -24.82 7.23 13.15
CA VAL A 12 -24.15 6.06 13.75
C VAL A 12 -23.23 6.40 14.92
N LEU A 13 -23.07 7.68 15.29
CA LEU A 13 -22.09 8.09 16.31
C LEU A 13 -22.35 7.48 17.70
N ASN A 14 -23.62 7.23 18.05
CA ASN A 14 -24.02 6.64 19.33
C ASN A 14 -24.67 5.24 19.16
N ASP A 15 -24.52 4.62 17.99
CA ASP A 15 -24.97 3.25 17.71
C ASP A 15 -23.74 2.38 17.39
N PRO A 16 -23.11 1.77 18.40
CA PRO A 16 -21.84 1.05 18.21
C PRO A 16 -21.99 -0.17 17.28
N GLY A 17 -23.17 -0.80 17.24
CA GLY A 17 -23.44 -1.93 16.35
C GLY A 17 -23.44 -1.50 14.88
N ARG A 18 -24.16 -0.41 14.56
CA ARG A 18 -24.15 0.15 13.20
C ARG A 18 -22.82 0.79 12.84
N LEU A 19 -22.13 1.39 13.81
CA LEU A 19 -20.79 1.93 13.60
C LEU A 19 -19.81 0.82 13.21
N LEU A 20 -19.84 -0.33 13.90
CA LEU A 20 -19.03 -1.48 13.51
C LEU A 20 -19.41 -2.00 12.12
N ALA A 21 -20.70 -2.08 11.80
CA ALA A 21 -21.16 -2.52 10.49
C ALA A 21 -20.63 -1.64 9.35
N VAL A 22 -20.63 -0.31 9.49
CA VAL A 22 -20.07 0.58 8.46
C VAL A 22 -18.54 0.49 8.36
N HIS A 23 -17.84 0.24 9.48
CA HIS A 23 -16.39 -0.01 9.44
C HIS A 23 -16.06 -1.31 8.71
N ILE A 24 -16.85 -2.38 8.94
CA ILE A 24 -16.70 -3.64 8.22
C ILE A 24 -16.99 -3.41 6.73
N MET A 25 -18.10 -2.73 6.39
CA MET A 25 -18.43 -2.38 5.00
C MET A 25 -17.30 -1.60 4.31
N HIS A 26 -16.76 -0.57 4.95
CA HIS A 26 -15.63 0.19 4.42
C HIS A 26 -14.39 -0.69 4.23
N THR A 27 -14.07 -1.53 5.20
CA THR A 27 -12.93 -2.47 5.12
C THR A 27 -13.10 -3.45 3.97
N THR A 28 -14.31 -3.99 3.76
CA THR A 28 -14.60 -4.89 2.63
C THR A 28 -14.55 -4.17 1.27
N LEU A 29 -14.91 -2.89 1.22
CA LEU A 29 -14.80 -2.09 0.00
C LEU A 29 -13.32 -1.86 -0.36
N VAL A 30 -12.51 -1.49 0.63
CA VAL A 30 -11.07 -1.30 0.46
C VAL A 30 -10.39 -2.61 0.06
N SER A 31 -10.68 -3.73 0.73
CA SER A 31 -10.09 -5.02 0.37
C SER A 31 -10.53 -5.50 -1.03
N GLY A 32 -11.79 -5.28 -1.38
CA GLY A 32 -12.31 -5.55 -2.72
C GLY A 32 -11.61 -4.73 -3.80
N TRP A 33 -11.36 -3.45 -3.54
CA TRP A 33 -10.62 -2.57 -4.44
C TRP A 33 -9.14 -2.97 -4.58
N VAL A 34 -8.46 -3.31 -3.48
CA VAL A 34 -7.07 -3.79 -3.52
C VAL A 34 -6.97 -5.07 -4.35
N GLY A 35 -7.92 -6.01 -4.16
CA GLY A 35 -7.97 -7.25 -4.92
C GLY A 35 -8.24 -7.03 -6.42
N SER A 36 -9.19 -6.15 -6.76
CA SER A 36 -9.49 -5.86 -8.17
C SER A 36 -8.36 -5.13 -8.88
N MET A 37 -7.69 -4.19 -8.19
CA MET A 37 -6.50 -3.53 -8.72
C MET A 37 -5.35 -4.51 -8.94
N ALA A 38 -5.05 -5.38 -7.97
CA ALA A 38 -4.00 -6.39 -8.13
C ALA A 38 -4.27 -7.36 -9.31
N LEU A 39 -5.53 -7.78 -9.49
CA LEU A 39 -5.92 -8.62 -10.63
C LEU A 39 -5.82 -7.87 -11.96
N TYR A 40 -6.21 -6.60 -11.99
CA TYR A 40 -6.06 -5.75 -13.17
C TYR A 40 -4.59 -5.59 -13.54
N GLU A 41 -3.75 -5.21 -12.57
CA GLU A 41 -2.31 -5.07 -12.74
C GLU A 41 -1.66 -6.36 -13.27
N LEU A 42 -1.99 -7.52 -12.69
CA LEU A 42 -1.45 -8.81 -13.13
C LEU A 42 -1.88 -9.17 -14.57
N ALA A 43 -3.10 -8.79 -14.97
CA ALA A 43 -3.60 -9.10 -16.31
C ALA A 43 -2.91 -8.31 -17.44
N PHE A 44 -2.31 -7.15 -17.12
CA PHE A 44 -1.64 -6.28 -18.09
C PHE A 44 -0.12 -6.19 -17.90
N PHE A 45 0.43 -6.79 -16.84
CA PHE A 45 1.86 -6.78 -16.56
C PHE A 45 2.66 -7.61 -17.57
N ASP A 46 3.68 -7.01 -18.18
CA ASP A 46 4.69 -7.70 -18.97
C ASP A 46 6.00 -7.85 -18.16
N PRO A 47 6.34 -9.06 -17.68
CA PRO A 47 7.57 -9.29 -16.93
C PRO A 47 8.82 -9.49 -17.81
N SER A 48 8.70 -9.43 -19.14
CA SER A 48 9.74 -9.93 -20.06
C SER A 48 11.04 -9.12 -20.05
N ASN A 49 11.01 -7.83 -19.68
CA ASN A 49 12.21 -6.98 -19.66
C ASN A 49 12.29 -6.09 -18.41
N PRO A 50 12.81 -6.62 -17.29
CA PRO A 50 12.89 -5.86 -16.04
C PRO A 50 13.92 -4.71 -16.06
N VAL A 51 14.78 -4.61 -17.09
CA VAL A 51 15.81 -3.57 -17.18
C VAL A 51 15.28 -2.32 -17.90
N LEU A 52 14.64 -2.48 -19.06
CA LEU A 52 14.20 -1.37 -19.90
C LEU A 52 12.70 -1.07 -19.78
N ASP A 53 11.91 -2.04 -19.32
CA ASP A 53 10.48 -1.90 -19.08
C ASP A 53 10.06 -2.45 -17.70
N PRO A 54 10.61 -1.91 -16.60
CA PRO A 54 10.24 -2.31 -15.24
C PRO A 54 8.81 -1.87 -14.88
N MET A 55 8.26 -2.46 -13.82
CA MET A 55 6.89 -2.22 -13.31
C MET A 55 6.44 -0.75 -13.29
N TRP A 56 7.31 0.16 -12.84
CA TRP A 56 6.99 1.58 -12.73
C TRP A 56 6.83 2.30 -14.09
N ARG A 57 7.35 1.74 -15.19
CA ARG A 57 7.08 2.23 -16.55
C ARG A 57 5.72 1.78 -17.09
N GLN A 58 5.21 0.65 -16.57
CA GLN A 58 3.91 0.09 -16.92
C GLN A 58 2.77 0.64 -16.02
N GLY A 59 3.06 1.57 -15.11
CA GLY A 59 2.07 2.19 -14.22
C GLY A 59 1.70 1.34 -12.99
N LEU A 60 2.53 0.35 -12.64
CA LEU A 60 2.31 -0.56 -11.52
C LEU A 60 2.94 -0.04 -10.23
N TYR A 61 2.31 -0.35 -9.09
CA TYR A 61 2.87 -0.10 -7.77
C TYR A 61 3.75 -1.28 -7.31
N GLY A 62 5.01 -1.00 -6.97
CA GLY A 62 5.99 -2.04 -6.61
C GLY A 62 5.69 -2.73 -5.26
N PRO A 63 6.07 -4.01 -5.08
CA PRO A 63 5.78 -4.75 -3.85
C PRO A 63 6.81 -4.54 -2.73
N GLY A 64 6.33 -4.15 -1.54
CA GLY A 64 6.97 -4.43 -0.25
C GLY A 64 8.26 -3.68 0.09
N ILE A 65 9.04 -4.25 1.02
CA ILE A 65 10.34 -3.71 1.46
C ILE A 65 11.41 -4.19 0.47
N TRP A 66 11.92 -3.27 -0.35
CA TRP A 66 12.99 -3.51 -1.31
C TRP A 66 14.30 -2.93 -0.79
N VAL A 67 15.40 -3.69 -0.91
CA VAL A 67 16.76 -3.18 -0.68
C VAL A 67 17.46 -3.11 -2.02
N SER A 68 18.14 -2.00 -2.30
CA SER A 68 18.93 -1.80 -3.52
C SER A 68 20.26 -1.14 -3.18
N ASP A 69 21.21 -1.26 -4.10
CA ASP A 69 22.40 -0.41 -4.08
C ASP A 69 22.01 1.07 -4.32
N PRO A 70 22.93 2.03 -4.06
CA PRO A 70 22.65 3.45 -4.23
C PRO A 70 22.23 3.88 -5.65
N TYR A 71 22.52 3.06 -6.67
CA TYR A 71 22.17 3.33 -8.06
C TYR A 71 20.92 2.55 -8.52
N GLY A 72 20.32 1.72 -7.67
CA GLY A 72 19.08 1.00 -7.98
C GLY A 72 19.21 -0.10 -9.03
N LEU A 73 20.41 -0.69 -9.18
CA LEU A 73 20.74 -1.68 -10.21
C LEU A 73 20.57 -3.13 -9.74
N THR A 74 20.77 -3.41 -8.45
CA THR A 74 20.78 -4.77 -7.88
C THR A 74 19.73 -4.95 -6.79
N GLY A 75 18.54 -4.36 -6.99
CA GLY A 75 17.43 -4.43 -6.03
C GLY A 75 16.88 -5.85 -5.81
N LYS A 76 16.69 -6.25 -4.55
CA LYS A 76 16.12 -7.55 -4.17
C LYS A 76 15.44 -7.50 -2.80
N VAL A 77 14.65 -8.53 -2.51
CA VAL A 77 14.14 -8.77 -1.14
C VAL A 77 15.30 -9.29 -0.28
N GLN A 78 15.53 -8.64 0.86
CA GLN A 78 16.61 -9.00 1.78
C GLN A 78 16.18 -8.77 3.23
N SER A 79 16.77 -9.52 4.15
CA SER A 79 16.61 -9.27 5.58
C SER A 79 17.36 -8.00 5.96
N VAL A 80 16.77 -7.16 6.80
CA VAL A 80 17.38 -5.92 7.28
C VAL A 80 17.62 -6.04 8.78
N LYS A 81 18.86 -5.81 9.23
CA LYS A 81 19.19 -5.74 10.66
C LYS A 81 18.58 -4.49 11.28
N SER A 82 18.18 -4.56 12.56
CA SER A 82 17.80 -3.37 13.30
C SER A 82 19.03 -2.55 13.67
N TYR A 83 18.89 -1.23 13.64
CA TYR A 83 19.90 -0.28 14.09
C TYR A 83 19.38 0.43 15.34
N VAL A 84 20.23 0.55 16.35
CA VAL A 84 19.88 1.15 17.64
C VAL A 84 20.72 2.41 17.92
N GLY A 85 21.79 2.63 17.15
CA GLY A 85 22.58 3.86 17.20
C GLY A 85 21.97 4.98 16.35
N VAL A 86 22.75 6.05 16.18
CA VAL A 86 22.32 7.25 15.43
C VAL A 86 22.06 6.97 13.95
N GLU A 87 22.70 5.94 13.40
CA GLU A 87 22.51 5.45 12.04
C GLU A 87 21.08 4.96 11.78
N GLY A 88 20.33 4.58 12.82
CA GLY A 88 18.92 4.20 12.69
C GLY A 88 17.98 5.37 12.35
N PHE A 89 18.46 6.62 12.42
CA PHE A 89 17.71 7.81 12.00
C PHE A 89 18.04 8.24 10.56
N ASP A 90 19.01 7.62 9.90
CA ASP A 90 19.27 7.86 8.48
C ASP A 90 18.14 7.22 7.65
N PRO A 91 17.39 7.99 6.84
CA PRO A 91 16.31 7.46 6.00
C PRO A 91 16.78 6.47 4.92
N PHE A 92 18.09 6.32 4.70
CA PHE A 92 18.67 5.46 3.66
C PHE A 92 19.47 4.27 4.19
N VAL A 93 19.74 4.17 5.50
CA VAL A 93 20.46 3.02 6.08
C VAL A 93 19.55 1.79 6.12
N ARG A 94 19.93 0.73 5.41
CA ARG A 94 19.24 -0.57 5.45
C ARG A 94 20.17 -1.78 5.48
N GLU A 95 21.45 -1.64 5.08
CA GLU A 95 22.49 -2.66 5.17
C GLU A 95 23.88 -2.02 5.27
N GLU A 96 24.83 -2.78 5.85
CA GLU A 96 26.25 -2.71 5.48
C GLU A 96 26.53 -3.88 4.52
#